data_AF-A0A8H6RJA2-F1
#
_entry.id   AF-A0A8H6RJA2-F1
#
_cell.length_a   1.000
_cell.length_b   1.000
_cell.length_c   1.000
_cell.angle_alpha   90.00
_cell.angle_beta   90.00
_cell.angle_gamma   90.00
#
_symmetry.space_group_name_H-M   'P 1'
#
loop_
_entity.id
_entity.type
_entity.pdbx_description
1 polymer ?
#
loop_
_entity_poly.entity_id
_entity_poly.type
_entity_poly.pdbx_seq_one_letter_code
_entity_poly.pdbx_strand_id
1 'polypeptide(L)'
;MRCLARSTAAAAMLSVSAVSGITLDVTSTDSVKAAASTVAGKMMDWYTGNQPGGTPGILPQPYYWWEAGAMMGTLIDYWYYTGDTKYNDEVTTALLFQLSPTYDFMPQNQTKDEGNDDQIFWAFAVMSAAEYKFPNPPSDTPSWTAQAQAIFQWNAGWDYKNSPSNSGLLNLTSRLYAYTANETYSDWTEKIWDWMDGVGLLSPQYAVFDGTSIGDNCSTLDHNQWTYSAGMMLNAAAVMYNVTQNETWHERALGIWNTSATDFFKDKVMFEICEPTNNCDTDQQSFKAYFARWMADSTKRLPELYSLVQPYLAASATAAAAQCSGGDDKITCGTKWTTNGVWDGTYGVGQQMCALSVIQANLIQDASSPVSEKTGGTSKGNASHGTGTDQTTPVTFDPITTADRAGAGILTALVIVLTVSGAW
;
A
#
# COMPACT_ATOMS: atom_id res chain seq x y z
N MET A 1 -18.21 -44.60 61.50
CA MET A 1 -17.24 -43.81 60.71
C MET A 1 -17.77 -43.60 59.31
N ARG A 2 -18.36 -42.43 58.99
CA ARG A 2 -18.51 -41.94 57.61
C ARG A 2 -18.43 -40.42 57.66
N CYS A 3 -17.24 -39.88 57.37
CA CYS A 3 -17.01 -38.45 57.20
C CYS A 3 -17.54 -38.02 55.83
N LEU A 4 -18.48 -37.09 55.80
CA LEU A 4 -18.88 -36.34 54.62
C LEU A 4 -17.92 -35.15 54.46
N ALA A 5 -16.96 -35.27 53.54
CA ALA A 5 -16.11 -34.15 53.14
C ALA A 5 -16.93 -33.21 52.23
N ARG A 6 -17.15 -31.98 52.69
CA ARG A 6 -17.67 -30.89 51.86
C ARG A 6 -16.51 -30.31 51.05
N SER A 7 -16.49 -30.57 49.75
CA SER A 7 -15.59 -29.90 48.82
C SER A 7 -16.15 -28.51 48.50
N THR A 8 -15.55 -27.47 49.07
CA THR A 8 -15.77 -26.07 48.65
C THR A 8 -14.98 -25.83 47.36
N ALA A 9 -15.67 -25.76 46.22
CA ALA A 9 -15.09 -25.28 44.98
C ALA A 9 -14.89 -23.76 45.07
N ALA A 10 -13.65 -23.31 45.15
CA ALA A 10 -13.30 -21.90 45.02
C ALA A 10 -13.40 -21.51 43.54
N ALA A 11 -14.41 -20.71 43.18
CA ALA A 11 -14.48 -20.08 41.87
C ALA A 11 -13.39 -19.00 41.80
N ALA A 12 -12.30 -19.28 41.09
CA ALA A 12 -11.32 -18.28 40.72
C ALA A 12 -11.99 -17.32 39.73
N MET A 13 -12.38 -16.12 40.20
CA MET A 13 -12.71 -15.01 39.32
C MET A 13 -11.41 -14.61 38.61
N LEU A 14 -11.23 -15.08 37.38
CA LEU A 14 -10.28 -14.51 36.44
C LEU A 14 -10.74 -13.08 36.16
N SER A 15 -10.15 -12.13 36.87
CA SER A 15 -10.16 -10.72 36.48
C SER A 15 -9.47 -10.65 35.11
N VAL A 16 -10.26 -10.57 34.04
CA VAL A 16 -9.76 -10.15 32.73
C VAL A 16 -9.35 -8.69 32.91
N SER A 17 -8.07 -8.46 33.22
CA SER A 17 -7.48 -7.16 33.05
C SER A 17 -7.61 -6.84 31.57
N ALA A 18 -8.55 -5.95 31.21
CA ALA A 18 -8.55 -5.35 29.89
C ALA A 18 -7.19 -4.64 29.76
N VAL A 19 -6.26 -5.28 29.06
CA VAL A 19 -5.03 -4.60 28.64
C VAL A 19 -5.50 -3.50 27.71
N SER A 20 -5.40 -2.25 28.15
CA SER A 20 -5.71 -1.13 27.26
C SER A 20 -4.65 -1.10 26.17
N GLY A 21 -5.07 -1.14 24.90
CA GLY A 21 -4.18 -0.82 23.79
C GLY A 21 -3.68 0.63 23.86
N ILE A 22 -3.12 1.11 22.76
CA ILE A 22 -2.65 2.50 22.65
C ILE A 22 -3.82 3.46 22.94
N THR A 23 -3.63 4.32 23.93
CA THR A 23 -4.62 5.38 24.23
C THR A 23 -4.51 6.47 23.18
N LEU A 24 -5.62 6.76 22.49
CA LEU A 24 -5.66 7.74 21.40
C LEU A 24 -6.84 8.71 21.60
N ASP A 25 -6.52 9.99 21.69
CA ASP A 25 -7.45 11.09 21.48
C ASP A 25 -7.19 11.70 20.10
N VAL A 26 -8.06 11.38 19.13
CA VAL A 26 -7.97 11.86 17.74
C VAL A 26 -8.14 13.37 17.59
N THR A 27 -8.61 14.06 18.64
CA THR A 27 -8.76 15.53 18.64
C THR A 27 -7.51 16.25 19.16
N SER A 28 -6.56 15.51 19.74
CA SER A 28 -5.31 16.03 20.27
C SER A 28 -4.14 15.70 19.33
N THR A 29 -3.57 16.72 18.68
CA THR A 29 -2.38 16.60 17.83
C THR A 29 -1.24 15.88 18.56
N ASP A 30 -1.01 16.18 19.84
CA ASP A 30 0.03 15.53 20.65
C ASP A 30 -0.28 14.05 20.91
N SER A 31 -1.54 13.70 21.18
CA SER A 31 -1.95 12.30 21.37
C SER A 31 -1.77 11.50 20.08
N VAL A 32 -2.16 12.06 18.93
CA VAL A 32 -2.02 11.40 17.63
C VAL A 32 -0.54 11.21 17.27
N LYS A 33 0.31 12.23 17.47
CA LYS A 33 1.76 12.12 17.23
C LYS A 33 2.42 11.09 18.13
N ALA A 34 2.07 11.04 19.42
CA ALA A 34 2.62 10.07 20.37
C ALA A 34 2.22 8.63 20.02
N ALA A 35 0.96 8.41 19.64
CA ALA A 35 0.48 7.12 19.17
C ALA A 35 1.17 6.70 17.87
N ALA A 36 1.24 7.60 16.88
CA ALA A 36 1.94 7.35 15.61
C ALA A 36 3.42 7.00 15.84
N SER A 37 4.12 7.72 16.71
CA SER A 37 5.53 7.44 17.04
C SER A 37 5.71 6.05 17.68
N THR A 38 4.78 5.64 18.56
CA THR A 38 4.78 4.31 19.17
C THR A 38 4.60 3.22 18.13
N VAL A 39 3.61 3.37 17.22
CA VAL A 39 3.33 2.38 16.18
C VAL A 39 4.44 2.34 15.12
N ALA A 40 4.99 3.49 14.71
CA ALA A 40 6.11 3.57 13.78
C ALA A 40 7.37 2.91 14.37
N GLY A 41 7.66 3.17 15.64
CA GLY A 41 8.71 2.49 16.39
C GLY A 41 8.54 0.97 16.35
N LYS A 42 7.33 0.50 16.64
CA LYS A 42 7.02 -0.92 16.63
C LYS A 42 7.11 -1.54 15.23
N MET A 43 6.66 -0.85 14.19
CA MET A 43 6.78 -1.30 12.79
C MET A 43 8.25 -1.48 12.38
N MET A 44 9.12 -0.57 12.81
CA MET A 44 10.56 -0.63 12.52
C MET A 44 11.29 -1.80 13.19
N ASP A 45 10.74 -2.42 14.24
CA ASP A 45 11.31 -3.63 14.85
C ASP A 45 11.37 -4.82 13.86
N TRP A 46 10.47 -4.87 12.86
CA TRP A 46 10.50 -5.92 11.82
C TRP A 46 11.45 -5.59 10.66
N TYR A 47 11.95 -4.36 10.57
CA TYR A 47 12.84 -3.97 9.48
C TYR A 47 14.28 -4.39 9.78
N THR A 48 14.75 -5.40 9.06
CA THR A 48 16.12 -5.92 9.19
C THR A 48 17.09 -5.35 8.16
N GLY A 49 16.62 -4.56 7.18
CA GLY A 49 17.42 -4.08 6.07
C GLY A 49 18.57 -3.13 6.45
N ASN A 50 18.50 -2.50 7.64
CA ASN A 50 19.55 -1.64 8.19
C ASN A 50 20.56 -2.38 9.09
N GLN A 51 20.37 -3.68 9.34
CA GLN A 51 21.26 -4.46 10.20
C GLN A 51 22.47 -4.98 9.42
N PRO A 52 23.60 -5.30 10.09
CA PRO A 52 24.73 -5.97 9.45
C PRO A 52 24.30 -7.26 8.73
N GLY A 53 24.56 -7.34 7.42
CA GLY A 53 24.13 -8.46 6.58
C GLY A 53 22.70 -8.35 6.03
N GLY A 54 21.95 -7.31 6.44
CA GLY A 54 20.67 -6.94 5.84
C GLY A 54 20.84 -6.24 4.49
N THR A 55 19.74 -6.18 3.73
CA THR A 55 19.68 -5.46 2.45
C THR A 55 18.74 -4.26 2.62
N PRO A 56 19.20 -3.01 2.46
CA PRO A 56 18.34 -1.84 2.59
C PRO A 56 17.15 -1.90 1.62
N GLY A 57 15.97 -1.54 2.11
CA GLY A 57 14.72 -1.60 1.34
C GLY A 57 14.13 -3.00 1.15
N ILE A 58 14.61 -4.01 1.90
CA ILE A 58 14.03 -5.36 1.92
C ILE A 58 13.51 -5.70 3.31
N LEU A 59 12.30 -6.27 3.36
CA LEU A 59 11.73 -6.88 4.55
C LEU A 59 12.03 -8.38 4.59
N PRO A 60 12.13 -9.00 5.78
CA PRO A 60 12.28 -10.44 5.88
C PRO A 60 11.02 -11.17 5.37
N GLN A 61 11.13 -12.47 5.08
CA GLN A 61 9.96 -13.30 4.81
C GLN A 61 8.95 -13.20 5.99
N PRO A 62 7.63 -13.23 5.72
CA PRO A 62 6.97 -13.56 4.45
C PRO A 62 6.66 -12.35 3.56
N TYR A 63 7.21 -11.17 3.85
CA TYR A 63 6.86 -9.94 3.14
C TYR A 63 7.48 -9.90 1.75
N TYR A 64 6.70 -9.45 0.77
CA TYR A 64 7.15 -9.27 -0.60
C TYR A 64 7.89 -7.93 -0.77
N TRP A 65 8.60 -7.79 -1.89
CA TRP A 65 9.45 -6.63 -2.15
C TRP A 65 8.67 -5.30 -2.16
N TRP A 66 7.46 -5.30 -2.73
CA TRP A 66 6.60 -4.12 -2.82
C TRP A 66 6.17 -3.59 -1.45
N GLU A 67 5.95 -4.48 -0.47
CA GLU A 67 5.50 -4.11 0.88
C GLU A 67 6.58 -3.31 1.62
N ALA A 68 7.86 -3.56 1.31
CA ALA A 68 8.96 -2.73 1.81
C ALA A 68 8.90 -1.31 1.23
N GLY A 69 8.61 -1.16 -0.07
CA GLY A 69 8.38 0.15 -0.69
C GLY A 69 7.18 0.87 -0.08
N ALA A 70 6.12 0.13 0.20
CA ALA A 70 4.92 0.65 0.86
C ALA A 70 5.19 1.10 2.32
N MET A 71 6.04 0.36 3.04
CA MET A 71 6.54 0.74 4.37
C MET A 71 7.35 2.04 4.30
N MET A 72 8.27 2.18 3.33
CA MET A 72 9.04 3.43 3.14
C MET A 72 8.11 4.61 2.86
N GLY A 73 7.09 4.43 2.01
CA GLY A 73 6.07 5.44 1.77
C GLY A 73 5.30 5.83 3.03
N THR A 74 4.98 4.87 3.90
CA THR A 74 4.28 5.14 5.17
C THR A 74 5.15 5.93 6.15
N LEU A 75 6.47 5.71 6.14
CA LEU A 75 7.43 6.47 6.95
C LEU A 75 7.66 7.90 6.43
N ILE A 76 7.55 8.11 5.10
CA ILE A 76 7.52 9.46 4.53
C ILE A 76 6.29 10.22 5.02
N ASP A 77 5.12 9.58 4.99
CA ASP A 77 3.90 10.16 5.54
C ASP A 77 4.04 10.44 7.05
N TYR A 78 4.66 9.54 7.81
CA TYR A 78 4.93 9.74 9.24
C TYR A 78 5.75 11.01 9.48
N TRP A 79 6.86 11.19 8.75
CA TRP A 79 7.64 12.42 8.83
C TRP A 79 6.80 13.64 8.46
N TYR A 80 6.02 13.56 7.38
CA TYR A 80 5.19 14.65 6.88
C TYR A 80 4.13 15.10 7.91
N TYR A 81 3.44 14.16 8.56
CA TYR A 81 2.41 14.47 9.55
C TYR A 81 2.97 14.88 10.91
N THR A 82 4.05 14.25 11.36
CA THR A 82 4.54 14.42 12.74
C THR A 82 5.66 15.45 12.86
N GLY A 83 6.46 15.61 11.80
CA GLY A 83 7.72 16.36 11.79
C GLY A 83 8.90 15.57 12.39
N ASP A 84 8.71 14.32 12.80
CA ASP A 84 9.77 13.48 13.33
C ASP A 84 10.67 12.97 12.19
N THR A 85 11.97 13.27 12.28
CA THR A 85 12.98 12.93 11.26
C THR A 85 13.70 11.62 11.54
N LYS A 86 13.34 10.88 12.61
CA LYS A 86 14.07 9.72 13.12
C LYS A 86 14.39 8.65 12.08
N TYR A 87 13.55 8.47 11.06
CA TYR A 87 13.67 7.41 10.06
C TYR A 87 14.05 7.92 8.66
N ASN A 88 14.34 9.22 8.51
CA ASN A 88 14.52 9.82 7.19
C ASN A 88 15.76 9.26 6.46
N ASP A 89 16.84 9.03 7.20
CA ASP A 89 18.08 8.50 6.63
C ASP A 89 17.91 7.04 6.20
N GLU A 90 17.24 6.22 7.01
CA GLU A 90 16.90 4.83 6.67
C GLU A 90 16.00 4.76 5.43
N VAL A 91 14.96 5.59 5.36
CA VAL A 91 14.06 5.67 4.20
C VAL A 91 14.84 6.07 2.94
N THR A 92 15.68 7.11 3.03
CA THR A 92 16.51 7.55 1.89
C THR A 92 17.43 6.44 1.41
N THR A 93 18.09 5.76 2.35
CA THR A 93 19.01 4.65 2.04
C THR A 93 18.27 3.49 1.38
N ALA A 94 17.10 3.13 1.88
CA ALA A 94 16.26 2.07 1.33
C ALA A 94 15.80 2.38 -0.10
N LEU A 95 15.25 3.57 -0.35
CA LEU A 95 14.78 3.99 -1.67
C LEU A 95 15.91 3.99 -2.69
N LEU A 96 17.06 4.60 -2.36
CA LEU A 96 18.20 4.69 -3.28
C LEU A 96 18.84 3.33 -3.55
N PHE A 97 18.82 2.41 -2.57
CA PHE A 97 19.34 1.06 -2.76
C PHE A 97 18.48 0.26 -3.76
N GLN A 98 17.16 0.46 -3.74
CA GLN A 98 16.21 -0.29 -4.58
C GLN A 98 15.94 0.35 -5.95
N LEU A 99 16.48 1.55 -6.21
CA LEU A 99 16.23 2.35 -7.41
C LEU A 99 16.63 1.69 -8.74
N SER A 100 17.40 0.58 -8.70
CA SER A 100 18.00 -0.10 -9.86
C SER A 100 19.05 0.75 -10.61
N PRO A 101 19.97 0.15 -11.40
CA PRO A 101 20.89 0.92 -12.24
C PRO A 101 20.22 1.75 -13.35
N THR A 102 19.00 1.39 -13.75
CA THR A 102 18.20 2.08 -14.78
C THR A 102 17.32 3.19 -14.20
N TYR A 103 17.32 3.35 -12.88
CA TYR A 103 16.58 4.38 -12.13
C TYR A 103 15.07 4.26 -12.19
N ASP A 104 14.57 3.06 -12.45
CA ASP A 104 13.16 2.74 -12.67
C ASP A 104 12.58 1.82 -11.58
N PHE A 105 13.32 1.53 -10.51
CA PHE A 105 12.89 0.53 -9.51
C PHE A 105 12.59 -0.84 -10.14
N MET A 106 13.35 -1.27 -11.14
CA MET A 106 13.33 -2.64 -11.68
C MET A 106 14.63 -3.40 -11.34
N PRO A 107 14.95 -3.64 -10.04
CA PRO A 107 16.18 -4.33 -9.68
C PRO A 107 16.14 -5.79 -10.17
N GLN A 108 17.16 -6.22 -10.92
CA GLN A 108 17.25 -7.57 -11.51
C GLN A 108 17.06 -8.73 -10.50
N ASN A 109 17.38 -8.50 -9.23
CA ASN A 109 17.20 -9.51 -8.18
C ASN A 109 15.73 -9.73 -7.77
N GLN A 110 14.81 -8.85 -8.19
CA GLN A 110 13.37 -8.92 -7.85
C GLN A 110 12.50 -9.34 -9.02
N THR A 111 13.07 -9.64 -10.20
CA THR A 111 12.32 -9.96 -11.43
C THR A 111 11.32 -11.12 -11.30
N LYS A 112 11.47 -11.99 -10.29
CA LYS A 112 10.50 -13.05 -9.99
C LYS A 112 9.20 -12.52 -9.39
N ASP A 113 9.29 -11.49 -8.56
CA ASP A 113 8.21 -10.93 -7.75
C ASP A 113 7.80 -9.53 -8.29
N GLU A 114 8.13 -9.23 -9.56
CA GLU A 114 8.01 -7.90 -10.15
C GLU A 114 6.78 -7.78 -11.08
N GLY A 115 5.63 -7.45 -10.49
CA GLY A 115 4.43 -6.95 -11.17
C GLY A 115 4.45 -5.44 -11.38
N ASN A 116 3.45 -4.95 -12.11
CA ASN A 116 3.25 -3.50 -12.30
C ASN A 116 2.85 -2.82 -10.98
N ASP A 117 2.00 -3.50 -10.22
CA ASP A 117 1.65 -3.19 -8.84
C ASP A 117 2.85 -3.27 -7.89
N ASP A 118 3.82 -4.15 -8.06
CA ASP A 118 4.98 -4.16 -7.18
C ASP A 118 5.84 -2.89 -7.34
N GLN A 119 6.07 -2.48 -8.59
CA GLN A 119 6.83 -1.28 -8.94
C GLN A 119 6.13 0.02 -8.47
N ILE A 120 4.79 0.06 -8.47
CA ILE A 120 4.03 1.27 -8.16
C ILE A 120 4.22 1.73 -6.71
N PHE A 121 4.40 0.82 -5.75
CA PHE A 121 4.51 1.21 -4.35
C PHE A 121 5.82 1.96 -4.05
N TRP A 122 6.90 1.61 -4.77
CA TRP A 122 8.13 2.39 -4.77
C TRP A 122 7.93 3.76 -5.44
N ALA A 123 7.24 3.78 -6.59
CA ALA A 123 6.86 5.01 -7.29
C ALA A 123 6.07 5.97 -6.39
N PHE A 124 5.12 5.45 -5.63
CA PHE A 124 4.31 6.22 -4.70
C PHE A 124 5.13 6.80 -3.56
N ALA A 125 6.09 6.04 -3.02
CA ALA A 125 6.98 6.55 -1.98
C ALA A 125 7.77 7.76 -2.50
N VAL A 126 8.41 7.66 -3.67
CA VAL A 126 9.18 8.78 -4.23
C VAL A 126 8.29 9.94 -4.71
N MET A 127 7.09 9.66 -5.22
CA MET A 127 6.14 10.73 -5.56
C MET A 127 5.70 11.50 -4.32
N SER A 128 5.42 10.80 -3.20
CA SER A 128 5.11 11.45 -1.91
C SER A 128 6.31 12.22 -1.37
N ALA A 129 7.52 11.70 -1.51
CA ALA A 129 8.74 12.41 -1.14
C ALA A 129 8.87 13.77 -1.88
N ALA A 130 8.55 13.79 -3.18
CA ALA A 130 8.56 15.00 -3.99
C ALA A 130 7.46 16.01 -3.57
N GLU A 131 6.24 15.52 -3.33
CA GLU A 131 5.06 16.30 -2.96
C GLU A 131 5.14 16.90 -1.55
N TYR A 132 5.74 16.18 -0.59
CA TYR A 132 5.84 16.63 0.80
C TYR A 132 7.14 17.36 1.10
N LYS A 133 8.02 17.51 0.10
CA LYS A 133 9.37 18.08 0.25
C LYS A 133 10.23 17.31 1.25
N PHE A 134 10.13 15.98 1.21
CA PHE A 134 11.06 15.12 1.91
C PHE A 134 12.50 15.47 1.49
N PRO A 135 13.51 15.36 2.39
CA PRO A 135 14.88 15.71 2.05
C PRO A 135 15.31 15.12 0.70
N ASN A 136 15.84 15.98 -0.18
CA ASN A 136 16.32 15.55 -1.49
C ASN A 136 17.48 14.55 -1.31
N PRO A 137 17.60 13.55 -2.19
CA PRO A 137 18.73 12.64 -2.14
C PRO A 137 20.03 13.37 -2.55
N PRO A 138 21.22 12.75 -2.38
CA PRO A 138 22.49 13.32 -2.82
C PRO A 138 22.45 13.79 -4.28
N SER A 139 23.14 14.90 -4.59
CA SER A 139 23.02 15.58 -5.90
C SER A 139 23.51 14.75 -7.10
N ASP A 140 24.25 13.68 -6.85
CA ASP A 140 24.73 12.70 -7.83
C ASP A 140 23.73 11.55 -8.09
N THR A 141 22.57 11.57 -7.43
CA THR A 141 21.48 10.62 -7.65
C THR A 141 20.25 11.31 -8.25
N PRO A 142 19.40 10.59 -9.02
CA PRO A 142 18.15 11.15 -9.53
C PRO A 142 17.25 11.69 -8.41
N SER A 143 16.58 12.82 -8.66
CA SER A 143 15.61 13.38 -7.71
C SER A 143 14.38 12.47 -7.57
N TRP A 144 13.61 12.63 -6.49
CA TRP A 144 12.38 11.85 -6.27
C TRP A 144 11.38 11.92 -7.43
N THR A 145 11.21 13.09 -8.06
CA THR A 145 10.32 13.25 -9.22
C THR A 145 10.87 12.50 -10.42
N ALA A 146 12.18 12.57 -10.66
CA ALA A 146 12.79 11.87 -11.78
C ALA A 146 12.71 10.34 -11.63
N GLN A 147 12.80 9.82 -10.40
CA GLN A 147 12.59 8.41 -10.11
C GLN A 147 11.11 8.01 -10.37
N ALA A 148 10.15 8.81 -9.93
CA ALA A 148 8.72 8.58 -10.19
C ALA A 148 8.37 8.54 -11.70
N GLN A 149 9.07 9.33 -12.52
CA GLN A 149 8.86 9.39 -13.97
C GLN A 149 9.38 8.18 -14.75
N ALA A 150 10.31 7.42 -14.18
CA ALA A 150 10.98 6.31 -14.86
C ALA A 150 10.17 4.99 -14.85
N ILE A 151 9.07 4.95 -14.10
CA ILE A 151 8.24 3.76 -13.85
C ILE A 151 7.38 3.39 -15.09
N PHE A 152 7.13 2.10 -15.30
CA PHE A 152 6.25 1.51 -16.35
C PHE A 152 6.68 1.60 -17.81
N GLN A 153 7.96 1.84 -18.11
CA GLN A 153 8.38 1.86 -19.52
C GLN A 153 8.33 0.47 -20.20
N TRP A 154 8.38 -0.63 -19.44
CA TRP A 154 8.71 -1.96 -20.01
C TRP A 154 7.84 -3.16 -19.58
N ASN A 155 6.85 -3.00 -18.68
CA ASN A 155 6.11 -4.14 -18.13
C ASN A 155 4.71 -4.31 -18.76
N ALA A 156 4.60 -5.22 -19.73
CA ALA A 156 3.39 -5.43 -20.52
C ALA A 156 2.25 -6.17 -19.80
N GLY A 157 2.51 -6.71 -18.60
CA GLY A 157 1.62 -7.68 -17.94
C GLY A 157 1.45 -8.98 -18.75
N TRP A 158 0.95 -10.04 -18.11
CA TRP A 158 0.75 -11.34 -18.76
C TRP A 158 -0.72 -11.55 -19.15
N ASP A 159 -1.47 -12.36 -18.39
CA ASP A 159 -2.83 -12.78 -18.78
C ASP A 159 -3.96 -12.16 -17.94
N TYR A 160 -3.64 -11.57 -16.79
CA TYR A 160 -4.62 -10.94 -15.88
C TYR A 160 -4.41 -9.42 -15.87
N LYS A 161 -5.46 -8.66 -16.15
CA LYS A 161 -5.48 -7.20 -16.11
C LYS A 161 -6.27 -6.79 -14.88
N ASN A 162 -5.58 -6.26 -13.86
CA ASN A 162 -6.15 -5.99 -12.56
C ASN A 162 -6.27 -4.49 -12.27
N SER A 163 -7.21 -4.12 -11.41
CA SER A 163 -7.40 -2.76 -10.91
C SER A 163 -6.20 -2.25 -10.10
N PRO A 164 -5.54 -3.04 -9.22
CA PRO A 164 -4.35 -2.56 -8.49
C PRO A 164 -3.28 -1.93 -9.39
N SER A 165 -2.93 -2.57 -10.51
CA SER A 165 -1.94 -2.02 -11.45
C SER A 165 -2.46 -0.75 -12.16
N ASN A 166 -3.72 -0.78 -12.62
CA ASN A 166 -4.30 0.30 -13.41
C ASN A 166 -4.65 1.52 -12.55
N SER A 167 -5.34 1.34 -11.42
CA SER A 167 -5.56 2.38 -10.41
C SER A 167 -4.23 2.90 -9.88
N GLY A 168 -3.22 2.04 -9.76
CA GLY A 168 -1.85 2.40 -9.43
C GLY A 168 -1.27 3.46 -10.37
N LEU A 169 -1.19 3.11 -11.65
CA LEU A 169 -0.70 4.01 -12.69
C LEU A 169 -1.55 5.27 -12.82
N LEU A 170 -2.87 5.17 -12.70
CA LEU A 170 -3.81 6.29 -12.76
C LEU A 170 -3.56 7.29 -11.60
N ASN A 171 -3.29 6.80 -10.39
CA ASN A 171 -2.93 7.63 -9.23
C ASN A 171 -1.55 8.27 -9.37
N LEU A 172 -0.57 7.56 -9.94
CA LEU A 172 0.76 8.13 -10.19
C LEU A 172 0.73 9.20 -11.28
N THR A 173 0.06 8.94 -12.40
CA THR A 173 -0.02 9.86 -13.53
C THR A 173 -0.78 11.13 -13.18
N SER A 174 -1.92 11.04 -12.50
CA SER A 174 -2.64 12.23 -12.01
C SER A 174 -1.77 13.10 -11.09
N ARG A 175 -1.01 12.50 -10.18
CA ARG A 175 -0.06 13.20 -9.29
C ARG A 175 1.12 13.82 -10.04
N LEU A 176 1.70 13.11 -11.00
CA LEU A 176 2.74 13.64 -11.88
C LEU A 176 2.21 14.82 -12.72
N TYR A 177 0.97 14.76 -13.19
CA TYR A 177 0.32 15.88 -13.87
C TYR A 177 0.19 17.08 -12.93
N ALA A 178 -0.31 16.88 -11.70
CA ALA A 178 -0.43 17.95 -10.72
C ALA A 178 0.93 18.56 -10.32
N TYR A 179 1.98 17.75 -10.27
CA TYR A 179 3.32 18.21 -9.91
C TYR A 179 4.00 18.99 -11.04
N THR A 180 3.93 18.48 -12.27
CA THR A 180 4.74 18.93 -13.42
C THR A 180 3.98 19.78 -14.43
N ALA A 181 2.63 19.72 -14.43
CA ALA A 181 1.76 20.26 -15.46
C ALA A 181 2.06 19.74 -16.89
N ASN A 182 2.63 18.53 -17.02
CA ASN A 182 2.84 17.87 -18.30
C ASN A 182 1.58 17.10 -18.73
N GLU A 183 0.92 17.57 -19.79
CA GLU A 183 -0.35 17.03 -20.32
C GLU A 183 -0.29 15.54 -20.68
N THR A 184 0.89 15.00 -21.00
CA THR A 184 1.04 13.55 -21.28
C THR A 184 0.51 12.72 -20.12
N TYR A 185 0.72 13.16 -18.88
CA TYR A 185 0.24 12.44 -17.71
C TYR A 185 -1.28 12.56 -17.53
N SER A 186 -1.87 13.71 -17.89
CA SER A 186 -3.32 13.91 -17.91
C SER A 186 -3.98 12.96 -18.93
N ASP A 187 -3.41 12.88 -20.15
CA ASP A 187 -3.88 11.99 -21.21
C ASP A 187 -3.85 10.51 -20.80
N TRP A 188 -2.78 10.08 -20.12
CA TRP A 188 -2.70 8.71 -19.58
C TRP A 188 -3.71 8.48 -18.45
N THR A 189 -3.93 9.47 -17.58
CA THR A 189 -4.91 9.36 -16.49
C THR A 189 -6.32 9.11 -17.04
N GLU A 190 -6.76 9.90 -18.02
CA GLU A 190 -8.06 9.73 -18.68
C GLU A 190 -8.14 8.39 -19.41
N LYS A 191 -7.10 8.02 -20.16
CA LYS A 191 -7.06 6.77 -20.92
C LYS A 191 -7.22 5.53 -20.03
N ILE A 192 -6.60 5.53 -18.86
CA ILE A 192 -6.71 4.40 -17.91
C ILE A 192 -8.11 4.36 -17.30
N TRP A 193 -8.67 5.52 -16.93
CA TRP A 193 -10.03 5.58 -16.41
C TRP A 193 -11.03 5.02 -17.43
N ASP A 194 -10.99 5.53 -18.65
CA ASP A 194 -11.89 5.14 -19.73
C ASP A 194 -11.74 3.66 -20.07
N TRP A 195 -10.52 3.11 -19.99
CA TRP A 195 -10.32 1.67 -20.15
C TRP A 195 -10.97 0.87 -19.03
N MET A 196 -10.73 1.22 -17.76
CA MET A 196 -11.29 0.52 -16.60
C MET A 196 -12.82 0.55 -16.60
N ASP A 197 -13.41 1.70 -16.91
CA ASP A 197 -14.86 1.87 -17.07
C ASP A 197 -15.39 1.04 -18.26
N GLY A 198 -14.71 1.15 -19.42
CA GLY A 198 -15.12 0.46 -20.65
C GLY A 198 -15.10 -1.07 -20.56
N VAL A 199 -14.19 -1.65 -19.76
CA VAL A 199 -14.17 -3.11 -19.51
C VAL A 199 -15.07 -3.53 -18.35
N GLY A 200 -15.68 -2.57 -17.63
CA GLY A 200 -16.62 -2.83 -16.53
C GLY A 200 -15.96 -3.10 -15.18
N LEU A 201 -14.67 -2.80 -15.00
CA LEU A 201 -14.01 -2.87 -13.69
C LEU A 201 -14.53 -1.80 -12.71
N LEU A 202 -15.22 -0.79 -13.23
CA LEU A 202 -15.99 0.17 -12.45
C LEU A 202 -17.47 -0.14 -12.60
N SER A 203 -18.15 -0.36 -11.48
CA SER A 203 -19.61 -0.45 -11.50
C SER A 203 -20.25 0.92 -11.79
N PRO A 204 -21.53 0.98 -12.18
CA PRO A 204 -22.23 2.27 -12.31
C PRO A 204 -22.33 3.09 -11.01
N GLN A 205 -22.01 2.48 -9.86
CA GLN A 205 -21.91 3.13 -8.56
C GLN A 205 -20.45 3.45 -8.19
N TYR A 206 -19.48 3.25 -9.08
CA TYR A 206 -18.05 3.42 -8.82
C TYR A 206 -17.44 2.41 -7.83
N ALA A 207 -18.04 1.23 -7.68
CA ALA A 207 -17.36 0.10 -7.04
C ALA A 207 -16.19 -0.33 -7.93
N VAL A 208 -15.03 -0.63 -7.34
CA VAL A 208 -13.81 -1.01 -8.06
C VAL A 208 -13.58 -2.51 -7.90
N PHE A 209 -13.77 -3.27 -8.97
CA PHE A 209 -13.58 -4.72 -9.02
C PHE A 209 -12.11 -5.10 -9.25
N ASP A 210 -11.70 -6.29 -8.83
CA ASP A 210 -10.29 -6.68 -8.76
C ASP A 210 -9.62 -6.78 -10.13
N GLY A 211 -10.28 -7.35 -11.13
CA GLY A 211 -9.64 -7.54 -12.43
C GLY A 211 -10.41 -8.45 -13.37
N THR A 212 -9.76 -8.74 -14.48
CA THR A 212 -10.30 -9.55 -15.57
C THR A 212 -9.19 -10.26 -16.33
N SER A 213 -9.49 -11.40 -16.96
CA SER A 213 -8.53 -12.12 -17.80
C SER A 213 -8.63 -11.70 -19.27
N ILE A 214 -7.51 -11.74 -20.00
CA ILE A 214 -7.52 -11.52 -21.45
C ILE A 214 -8.05 -12.73 -22.23
N GLY A 215 -8.09 -13.92 -21.61
CA GLY A 215 -8.44 -15.19 -22.28
C GLY A 215 -9.87 -15.23 -22.81
N ASP A 216 -10.75 -14.41 -22.26
CA ASP A 216 -12.14 -14.25 -22.68
C ASP A 216 -12.45 -12.81 -23.13
N ASN A 217 -11.42 -12.09 -23.60
CA ASN A 217 -11.52 -10.69 -24.02
C ASN A 217 -12.05 -9.77 -22.90
N CYS A 218 -11.57 -9.98 -21.68
CA CYS A 218 -11.90 -9.17 -20.51
C CYS A 218 -13.38 -9.19 -20.10
N SER A 219 -14.08 -10.30 -20.34
CA SER A 219 -15.54 -10.36 -20.13
C SER A 219 -15.95 -10.88 -18.76
N THR A 220 -15.15 -11.75 -18.15
CA THR A 220 -15.38 -12.31 -16.82
C THR A 220 -14.60 -11.52 -15.79
N LEU A 221 -15.34 -10.77 -14.97
CA LEU A 221 -14.77 -9.93 -13.92
C LEU A 221 -14.65 -10.70 -12.60
N ASP A 222 -13.50 -10.59 -11.94
CA ASP A 222 -13.40 -10.84 -10.51
C ASP A 222 -13.99 -9.64 -9.76
N HIS A 223 -15.12 -9.84 -9.11
CA HIS A 223 -15.86 -8.80 -8.39
C HIS A 223 -15.39 -8.62 -6.94
N ASN A 224 -14.29 -9.25 -6.53
CA ASN A 224 -13.64 -8.91 -5.28
C ASN A 224 -13.34 -7.41 -5.24
N GLN A 225 -13.55 -6.80 -4.09
CA GLN A 225 -13.33 -5.37 -3.87
C GLN A 225 -12.30 -5.21 -2.76
N TRP A 226 -11.25 -4.45 -3.04
CA TRP A 226 -10.18 -4.20 -2.11
C TRP A 226 -10.01 -2.70 -1.86
N THR A 227 -9.84 -2.33 -0.59
CA THR A 227 -9.83 -0.92 -0.17
C THR A 227 -8.79 -0.08 -0.92
N TYR A 228 -7.59 -0.63 -1.13
CA TYR A 228 -6.47 0.10 -1.72
C TYR A 228 -6.70 0.50 -3.19
N SER A 229 -7.38 -0.34 -3.99
CA SER A 229 -7.73 0.01 -5.38
C SER A 229 -8.70 1.19 -5.42
N ALA A 230 -9.73 1.16 -4.57
CA ALA A 230 -10.66 2.29 -4.43
C ALA A 230 -9.95 3.55 -3.91
N GLY A 231 -9.01 3.42 -2.98
CA GLY A 231 -8.19 4.53 -2.49
C GLY A 231 -7.38 5.22 -3.56
N MET A 232 -6.70 4.45 -4.42
CA MET A 232 -5.92 4.99 -5.54
C MET A 232 -6.82 5.75 -6.52
N MET A 233 -7.97 5.17 -6.87
CA MET A 233 -8.95 5.81 -7.76
C MET A 233 -9.53 7.10 -7.15
N LEU A 234 -9.87 7.08 -5.85
CA LEU A 234 -10.40 8.24 -5.13
C LEU A 234 -9.41 9.40 -5.16
N ASN A 235 -8.15 9.13 -4.81
CA ASN A 235 -7.12 10.17 -4.77
C ASN A 235 -6.86 10.74 -6.15
N ALA A 236 -6.74 9.89 -7.16
CA ALA A 236 -6.52 10.36 -8.51
C ALA A 236 -7.66 11.25 -9.03
N ALA A 237 -8.92 10.88 -8.78
CA ALA A 237 -10.06 11.70 -9.14
C ALA A 237 -10.05 13.05 -8.42
N ALA A 238 -9.71 13.07 -7.12
CA ALA A 238 -9.55 14.30 -6.36
C ALA A 238 -8.39 15.17 -6.87
N VAL A 239 -7.25 14.56 -7.24
CA VAL A 239 -6.10 15.24 -7.89
C VAL A 239 -6.54 15.90 -9.18
N MET A 240 -7.17 15.13 -10.07
CA MET A 240 -7.60 15.62 -11.37
C MET A 240 -8.61 16.75 -11.26
N TYR A 241 -9.60 16.63 -10.36
CA TYR A 241 -10.51 17.74 -10.10
C TYR A 241 -9.78 19.00 -9.62
N ASN A 242 -8.84 18.86 -8.68
CA ASN A 242 -8.10 20.00 -8.15
C ASN A 242 -7.39 20.80 -9.24
N VAL A 243 -6.73 20.12 -10.19
CA VAL A 243 -5.91 20.77 -11.20
C VAL A 243 -6.66 21.13 -12.49
N THR A 244 -7.76 20.45 -12.80
CA THR A 244 -8.54 20.69 -14.03
C THR A 244 -9.84 21.47 -13.79
N GLN A 245 -10.39 21.42 -12.57
CA GLN A 245 -11.74 21.91 -12.24
C GLN A 245 -12.84 21.29 -13.12
N ASN A 246 -12.61 20.08 -13.64
CA ASN A 246 -13.58 19.35 -14.44
C ASN A 246 -14.54 18.58 -13.53
N GLU A 247 -15.83 18.91 -13.61
CA GLU A 247 -16.90 18.32 -12.80
C GLU A 247 -17.04 16.80 -12.97
N THR A 248 -16.63 16.22 -14.10
CA THR A 248 -16.61 14.76 -14.24
C THR A 248 -15.68 14.13 -13.19
N TRP A 249 -14.52 14.72 -12.93
CA TRP A 249 -13.58 14.23 -11.91
C TRP A 249 -14.09 14.44 -10.49
N HIS A 250 -14.89 15.50 -10.27
CA HIS A 250 -15.60 15.74 -9.02
C HIS A 250 -16.62 14.64 -8.73
N GLU A 251 -17.50 14.35 -9.70
CA GLU A 251 -18.52 13.30 -9.61
C GLU A 251 -17.88 11.92 -9.39
N ARG A 252 -16.79 11.63 -10.11
CA ARG A 252 -15.98 10.41 -9.95
C ARG A 252 -15.45 10.27 -8.52
N ALA A 253 -14.83 11.31 -7.95
CA ALA A 253 -14.30 11.29 -6.59
C ALA A 253 -15.40 11.07 -5.54
N LEU A 254 -16.51 11.81 -5.61
CA LEU A 254 -17.62 11.64 -4.68
C LEU A 254 -18.30 10.28 -4.82
N GLY A 255 -18.44 9.78 -6.04
CA GLY A 255 -18.98 8.46 -6.34
C GLY A 255 -18.17 7.33 -5.70
N ILE A 256 -16.85 7.33 -5.90
CA ILE A 256 -15.94 6.35 -5.29
C ILE A 256 -16.03 6.42 -3.77
N TRP A 257 -16.02 7.63 -3.20
CA TRP A 257 -16.14 7.80 -1.75
C TRP A 257 -17.45 7.23 -1.19
N ASN A 258 -18.58 7.55 -1.80
CA ASN A 258 -19.90 7.10 -1.35
C ASN A 258 -20.02 5.57 -1.34
N THR A 259 -19.49 4.91 -2.38
CA THR A 259 -19.48 3.45 -2.46
C THR A 259 -18.50 2.84 -1.47
N SER A 260 -17.29 3.39 -1.36
CA SER A 260 -16.29 2.94 -0.39
C SER A 260 -16.77 3.06 1.06
N ALA A 261 -17.50 4.14 1.39
CA ALA A 261 -18.09 4.35 2.72
C ALA A 261 -19.12 3.28 3.09
N THR A 262 -19.74 2.64 2.09
CA THR A 262 -20.70 1.54 2.26
C THR A 262 -20.00 0.19 2.33
N ASP A 263 -19.02 -0.04 1.45
CA ASP A 263 -18.46 -1.38 1.22
C ASP A 263 -17.33 -1.73 2.20
N PHE A 264 -16.57 -0.72 2.67
CA PHE A 264 -15.35 -0.95 3.43
C PHE A 264 -15.43 -0.55 4.90
N PHE A 265 -16.61 -0.19 5.41
CA PHE A 265 -16.79 0.24 6.79
C PHE A 265 -17.97 -0.44 7.48
N LYS A 266 -17.74 -0.88 8.72
CA LYS A 266 -18.77 -1.33 9.64
C LYS A 266 -18.81 -0.39 10.83
N ASP A 267 -19.94 0.28 11.04
CA ASP A 267 -20.07 1.31 12.09
C ASP A 267 -18.96 2.37 12.01
N LYS A 268 -18.59 2.77 10.78
CA LYS A 268 -17.48 3.67 10.42
C LYS A 268 -16.06 3.13 10.66
N VAL A 269 -15.92 1.89 11.10
CA VAL A 269 -14.61 1.23 11.29
C VAL A 269 -14.26 0.43 10.05
N MET A 270 -13.08 0.72 9.49
CA MET A 270 -12.58 0.14 8.25
C MET A 270 -12.28 -1.36 8.40
N PHE A 271 -12.66 -2.17 7.41
CA PHE A 271 -12.38 -3.60 7.35
C PHE A 271 -12.13 -4.08 5.91
N GLU A 272 -11.37 -5.17 5.74
CA GLU A 272 -11.26 -5.90 4.48
C GLU A 272 -12.24 -7.07 4.39
N ILE A 273 -12.66 -7.43 3.17
CA ILE A 273 -13.56 -8.56 2.91
C ILE A 273 -13.03 -9.90 3.44
N CYS A 274 -11.72 -10.06 3.57
CA CYS A 274 -11.06 -11.25 4.10
C CYS A 274 -11.05 -11.33 5.64
N GLU A 275 -11.33 -10.22 6.33
CA GLU A 275 -11.25 -10.17 7.80
C GLU A 275 -12.28 -11.07 8.48
N PRO A 276 -13.59 -11.04 8.13
CA PRO A 276 -14.60 -11.84 8.81
C PRO A 276 -14.31 -13.35 8.78
N THR A 277 -13.68 -13.81 7.70
CA THR A 277 -13.34 -15.22 7.44
C THR A 277 -11.95 -15.63 7.93
N ASN A 278 -11.13 -14.70 8.45
CA ASN A 278 -9.74 -14.96 8.87
C ASN A 278 -8.85 -15.52 7.74
N ASN A 279 -9.04 -15.07 6.50
CA ASN A 279 -8.30 -15.59 5.34
C ASN A 279 -7.47 -14.52 4.63
N CYS A 280 -7.23 -13.36 5.27
CA CYS A 280 -6.32 -12.36 4.73
C CYS A 280 -4.90 -12.93 4.63
N ASP A 281 -4.33 -12.93 3.44
CA ASP A 281 -2.91 -13.23 3.22
C ASP A 281 -2.02 -12.05 3.67
N THR A 282 -0.70 -12.19 3.53
CA THR A 282 0.29 -11.18 3.92
C THR A 282 -0.01 -9.81 3.31
N ASP A 283 -0.31 -9.78 2.02
CA ASP A 283 -0.54 -8.55 1.26
C ASP A 283 -1.80 -7.85 1.77
N GLN A 284 -2.89 -8.60 1.92
CA GLN A 284 -4.18 -8.11 2.37
C GLN A 284 -4.15 -7.54 3.80
N GLN A 285 -3.16 -7.91 4.62
CA GLN A 285 -2.98 -7.29 5.96
C GLN A 285 -2.59 -5.80 5.89
N SER A 286 -2.18 -5.31 4.72
CA SER A 286 -1.66 -3.95 4.55
C SER A 286 -2.60 -3.00 3.78
N PHE A 287 -3.64 -3.52 3.11
CA PHE A 287 -4.45 -2.76 2.16
C PHE A 287 -5.14 -1.53 2.77
N LYS A 288 -5.68 -1.67 3.99
CA LYS A 288 -6.29 -0.56 4.74
C LYS A 288 -5.32 0.61 4.98
N ALA A 289 -4.02 0.35 5.07
CA ALA A 289 -3.01 1.39 5.24
C ALA A 289 -3.09 2.38 4.08
N TYR A 290 -3.14 1.86 2.86
CA TYR A 290 -3.09 2.67 1.66
C TYR A 290 -4.39 3.41 1.43
N PHE A 291 -5.52 2.74 1.68
CA PHE A 291 -6.82 3.39 1.63
C PHE A 291 -6.92 4.57 2.62
N ALA A 292 -6.49 4.39 3.87
CA ALA A 292 -6.47 5.46 4.86
C ALA A 292 -5.61 6.67 4.41
N ARG A 293 -4.42 6.40 3.85
CA ARG A 293 -3.51 7.44 3.34
C ARG A 293 -4.15 8.24 2.21
N TRP A 294 -4.70 7.56 1.21
CA TRP A 294 -5.30 8.21 0.04
C TRP A 294 -6.65 8.87 0.34
N MET A 295 -7.44 8.33 1.27
CA MET A 295 -8.62 9.03 1.79
C MET A 295 -8.24 10.38 2.39
N ALA A 296 -7.22 10.41 3.25
CA ALA A 296 -6.75 11.66 3.86
C ALA A 296 -6.20 12.63 2.82
N ASP A 297 -5.30 12.15 1.94
CA ASP A 297 -4.66 12.94 0.89
C ASP A 297 -5.69 13.58 -0.07
N SER A 298 -6.76 12.85 -0.39
CA SER A 298 -7.88 13.34 -1.21
C SER A 298 -8.54 14.59 -0.61
N THR A 299 -8.62 14.69 0.73
CA THR A 299 -9.24 15.84 1.39
C THR A 299 -8.44 17.14 1.24
N LYS A 300 -7.14 17.07 0.92
CA LYS A 300 -6.35 18.26 0.57
C LYS A 300 -6.65 18.77 -0.83
N ARG A 301 -7.07 17.87 -1.72
CA ARG A 301 -7.32 18.17 -3.13
C ARG A 301 -8.77 18.52 -3.41
N LEU A 302 -9.69 17.87 -2.70
CA LEU A 302 -11.12 18.14 -2.70
C LEU A 302 -11.59 18.40 -1.25
N PRO A 303 -11.52 19.66 -0.76
CA PRO A 303 -11.73 19.98 0.66
C PRO A 303 -13.07 19.56 1.26
N GLU A 304 -14.13 19.50 0.47
CA GLU A 304 -15.45 19.06 0.94
C GLU A 304 -15.48 17.59 1.39
N LEU A 305 -14.61 16.72 0.83
CA LEU A 305 -14.46 15.33 1.26
C LEU A 305 -14.09 15.24 2.74
N TYR A 306 -13.41 16.25 3.29
CA TYR A 306 -12.96 16.21 4.68
C TYR A 306 -14.12 15.95 5.66
N SER A 307 -15.24 16.66 5.49
CA SER A 307 -16.41 16.52 6.36
C SER A 307 -17.07 15.13 6.25
N LEU A 308 -16.91 14.47 5.11
CA LEU A 308 -17.46 13.15 4.84
C LEU A 308 -16.53 12.04 5.37
N VAL A 309 -15.22 12.20 5.13
CA VAL A 309 -14.16 11.20 5.37
C VAL A 309 -13.70 11.18 6.83
N GLN A 310 -13.55 12.35 7.47
CA GLN A 310 -12.95 12.47 8.80
C GLN A 310 -13.61 11.58 9.85
N PRO A 311 -14.96 11.44 9.92
CA PRO A 311 -15.58 10.58 10.93
C PRO A 311 -15.19 9.10 10.79
N TYR A 312 -14.86 8.64 9.58
CA TYR A 312 -14.44 7.27 9.30
C TYR A 312 -12.95 7.07 9.66
N LEU A 313 -12.09 8.03 9.33
CA LEU A 313 -10.68 8.03 9.75
C LEU A 313 -10.55 8.04 11.28
N ALA A 314 -11.32 8.90 11.95
CA ALA A 314 -11.32 9.02 13.41
C ALA A 314 -11.78 7.73 14.09
N ALA A 315 -12.93 7.18 13.69
CA ALA A 315 -13.45 5.94 14.26
C ALA A 315 -12.50 4.75 14.02
N SER A 316 -11.97 4.63 12.81
CA SER A 316 -11.02 3.58 12.46
C SER A 316 -9.70 3.71 13.22
N ALA A 317 -9.18 4.93 13.42
CA ALA A 317 -7.97 5.16 14.20
C ALA A 317 -8.14 4.81 15.68
N THR A 318 -9.26 5.20 16.30
CA THR A 318 -9.57 4.80 17.68
C THR A 318 -9.68 3.28 17.81
N ALA A 319 -10.33 2.61 16.85
CA ALA A 319 -10.48 1.17 16.86
C ALA A 319 -9.14 0.43 16.63
N ALA A 320 -8.31 0.93 15.71
CA ALA A 320 -6.97 0.40 15.46
C ALA A 320 -6.06 0.54 16.69
N ALA A 321 -6.03 1.72 17.31
CA ALA A 321 -5.23 1.98 18.51
C ALA A 321 -5.65 1.09 19.69
N ALA A 322 -6.96 0.87 19.87
CA ALA A 322 -7.47 -0.04 20.89
C ALA A 322 -7.01 -1.50 20.68
N GLN A 323 -6.89 -1.93 19.42
CA GLN A 323 -6.38 -3.25 19.01
C GLN A 323 -4.86 -3.41 19.20
N CYS A 324 -4.12 -2.31 19.34
CA CYS A 324 -2.68 -2.32 19.61
C CYS A 324 -2.39 -2.65 21.08
N SER A 325 -2.83 -3.82 21.53
CA SER A 325 -2.63 -4.34 22.90
C SER A 325 -1.93 -5.71 22.91
N GLY A 326 -1.52 -6.20 21.74
CA GLY A 326 -0.97 -7.52 21.51
C GLY A 326 0.49 -7.67 21.91
N GLY A 327 0.98 -8.91 21.85
CA GLY A 327 2.37 -9.25 22.14
C GLY A 327 2.77 -9.10 23.61
N ASP A 328 4.03 -9.40 23.90
CA ASP A 328 4.63 -9.16 25.23
C ASP A 328 4.89 -7.65 25.46
N ASP A 329 5.02 -6.88 24.37
CA ASP A 329 5.24 -5.44 24.37
C ASP A 329 3.98 -4.60 24.57
N LYS A 330 2.78 -5.19 24.47
CA LYS A 330 1.48 -4.53 24.66
C LYS A 330 1.21 -3.39 23.68
N ILE A 331 1.92 -3.35 22.56
CA ILE A 331 1.77 -2.34 21.50
C ILE A 331 1.70 -2.96 20.10
N THR A 332 1.78 -4.29 19.99
CA THR A 332 1.56 -5.01 18.74
C THR A 332 0.09 -4.89 18.32
N CYS A 333 -0.18 -4.55 17.07
CA CYS A 333 -1.52 -4.28 16.54
C CYS A 333 -2.03 -5.48 15.75
N GLY A 334 -3.35 -5.67 15.79
CA GLY A 334 -4.06 -6.64 14.98
C GLY A 334 -4.76 -5.99 13.77
N THR A 335 -5.35 -6.83 12.93
CA THR A 335 -6.07 -6.42 11.72
C THR A 335 -7.53 -6.07 11.97
N LYS A 336 -8.22 -6.78 12.88
CA LYS A 336 -9.67 -6.72 13.05
C LYS A 336 -10.13 -5.58 13.94
N TRP A 337 -10.20 -4.38 13.39
CA TRP A 337 -10.59 -3.18 14.15
C TRP A 337 -12.06 -3.20 14.59
N THR A 338 -12.90 -4.00 13.93
CA THR A 338 -14.34 -4.13 14.22
C THR A 338 -14.66 -4.98 15.47
N THR A 339 -13.67 -5.50 16.19
CA THR A 339 -13.84 -6.39 17.37
C THR A 339 -13.73 -5.68 18.71
N ASN A 340 -14.13 -4.40 18.80
CA ASN A 340 -14.20 -3.63 20.05
C ASN A 340 -12.88 -3.61 20.84
N GLY A 341 -11.73 -3.47 20.16
CA GLY A 341 -10.42 -3.34 20.78
C GLY A 341 -9.83 -4.64 21.34
N VAL A 342 -10.45 -5.80 21.10
CA VAL A 342 -9.89 -7.09 21.53
C VAL A 342 -8.86 -7.57 20.54
N TRP A 343 -7.58 -7.62 20.95
CA TRP A 343 -6.49 -8.12 20.08
C TRP A 343 -6.84 -9.45 19.41
N ASP A 344 -6.78 -9.48 18.09
CA ASP A 344 -7.20 -10.64 17.29
C ASP A 344 -6.14 -11.73 17.12
N GLY A 345 -4.94 -11.51 17.68
CA GLY A 345 -3.82 -12.43 17.61
C GLY A 345 -2.99 -12.33 16.33
N THR A 346 -3.38 -11.48 15.38
CA THR A 346 -2.59 -11.19 14.18
C THR A 346 -1.51 -10.14 14.49
N TYR A 347 -0.42 -10.18 13.74
CA TYR A 347 0.71 -9.26 13.89
C TYR A 347 1.56 -9.26 12.62
N GLY A 348 2.31 -8.17 12.41
CA GLY A 348 3.21 -8.05 11.29
C GLY A 348 3.34 -6.62 10.79
N VAL A 349 4.11 -6.45 9.71
CA VAL A 349 4.35 -5.15 9.09
C VAL A 349 3.05 -4.55 8.57
N GLY A 350 2.24 -5.30 7.82
CA GLY A 350 0.94 -4.86 7.33
C GLY A 350 0.00 -4.32 8.42
N GLN A 351 -0.15 -5.03 9.55
CA GLN A 351 -1.00 -4.60 10.66
C GLN A 351 -0.52 -3.29 11.28
N GLN A 352 0.79 -3.16 11.52
CA GLN A 352 1.33 -1.93 12.10
C GLN A 352 1.27 -0.78 11.11
N MET A 353 1.50 -1.05 9.83
CA MET A 353 1.40 -0.06 8.76
C MET A 353 -0.03 0.47 8.64
N CYS A 354 -1.04 -0.40 8.74
CA CYS A 354 -2.44 -0.01 8.75
C CYS A 354 -2.77 0.88 9.96
N ALA A 355 -2.36 0.46 11.16
CA ALA A 355 -2.59 1.24 12.38
C ALA A 355 -1.89 2.60 12.32
N LEU A 356 -0.62 2.64 11.89
CA LEU A 356 0.14 3.88 11.73
C LEU A 356 -0.56 4.83 10.75
N SER A 357 -0.92 4.32 9.57
CA SER A 357 -1.51 5.09 8.48
C SER A 357 -2.83 5.75 8.87
N VAL A 358 -3.73 5.00 9.51
CA VAL A 358 -5.03 5.56 9.93
C VAL A 358 -4.91 6.51 11.12
N ILE A 359 -3.98 6.27 12.04
CA ILE A 359 -3.72 7.16 13.18
C ILE A 359 -3.16 8.48 12.67
N GLN A 360 -2.08 8.47 11.90
CA GLN A 360 -1.43 9.68 11.41
C GLN A 360 -2.29 10.48 10.42
N ALA A 361 -3.20 9.83 9.69
CA ALA A 361 -4.16 10.49 8.81
C ALA A 361 -5.06 11.51 9.53
N ASN A 362 -5.23 11.40 10.86
CA ASN A 362 -5.98 12.39 11.65
C ASN A 362 -5.23 13.74 11.80
N LEU A 363 -3.96 13.81 11.38
CA LEU A 363 -3.16 15.04 11.32
C LEU A 363 -3.28 15.77 9.97
N ILE A 364 -4.13 15.29 9.05
CA ILE A 364 -4.20 15.83 7.69
C ILE A 364 -4.47 17.33 7.64
N GLN A 365 -5.36 17.88 8.47
CA GLN A 365 -5.63 19.32 8.45
C GLN A 365 -4.42 20.16 8.84
N ASP A 366 -3.61 19.68 9.79
CA ASP A 366 -2.41 20.36 10.29
C ASP A 366 -1.24 20.30 9.28
N ALA A 367 -1.26 19.31 8.39
CA ALA A 367 -0.20 19.10 7.41
C ALA A 367 -0.27 20.06 6.22
N SER A 368 0.86 20.42 5.63
CA SER A 368 0.92 21.35 4.48
C SER A 368 0.42 20.69 3.19
N SER A 369 -0.33 21.38 2.34
CA SER A 369 -0.74 20.79 1.04
C SER A 369 0.45 20.32 0.20
N PRO A 370 0.30 19.22 -0.58
CA PRO A 370 1.28 18.79 -1.57
C PRO A 370 1.76 19.92 -2.47
N VAL A 371 3.07 19.99 -2.71
CA VAL A 371 3.66 20.99 -3.60
C VAL A 371 3.77 20.48 -5.04
N SER A 372 3.93 21.42 -5.96
CA SER A 372 4.26 21.21 -7.38
C SER A 372 5.61 21.88 -7.69
N GLU A 373 6.10 21.72 -8.91
CA GLU A 373 7.29 22.46 -9.38
C GLU A 373 7.14 23.99 -9.25
N LYS A 374 5.90 24.50 -9.31
CA LYS A 374 5.58 25.93 -9.23
C LYS A 374 5.24 26.41 -7.82
N THR A 375 4.91 25.50 -6.90
CA THR A 375 4.43 25.85 -5.53
C THR A 375 5.41 25.44 -4.44
N GLY A 376 6.70 25.31 -4.77
CA GLY A 376 7.77 25.10 -3.79
C GLY A 376 8.39 23.70 -3.79
N GLY A 377 8.11 22.89 -4.82
CA GLY A 377 8.75 21.61 -5.08
C GLY A 377 10.25 21.75 -5.31
N THR A 378 11.03 21.05 -4.49
CA THR A 378 12.49 21.02 -4.53
C THR A 378 13.05 19.87 -5.37
N SER A 379 12.22 18.87 -5.65
CA SER A 379 12.54 17.73 -6.52
C SER A 379 12.34 18.13 -7.98
N LYS A 380 13.17 17.63 -8.89
CA LYS A 380 13.22 18.07 -10.30
C LYS A 380 13.14 16.88 -11.25
N GLY A 381 12.11 16.85 -12.10
CA GLY A 381 11.95 15.78 -13.08
C GLY A 381 13.13 15.67 -14.05
N ASN A 382 13.29 14.49 -14.64
CA ASN A 382 14.16 14.26 -15.79
C ASN A 382 13.53 13.17 -16.67
N ALA A 383 12.92 13.59 -17.78
CA ALA A 383 12.24 12.71 -18.73
C ALA A 383 13.19 11.73 -19.46
N SER A 384 14.51 11.86 -19.29
CA SER A 384 15.51 10.95 -19.86
C SER A 384 15.94 9.83 -18.89
N HIS A 385 15.47 9.83 -17.64
CA HIS A 385 15.64 8.69 -16.74
C HIS A 385 14.60 7.61 -17.06
N GLY A 386 14.96 6.33 -16.89
CA GLY A 386 14.16 5.19 -17.34
C GLY A 386 14.25 4.90 -18.86
N THR A 387 14.67 5.88 -19.69
CA THR A 387 14.77 5.74 -21.15
C THR A 387 16.11 5.17 -21.63
N GLY A 388 16.75 4.32 -20.83
CA GLY A 388 18.11 3.81 -21.08
C GLY A 388 18.34 3.48 -22.55
N THR A 389 19.40 4.05 -23.14
CA THR A 389 19.78 3.79 -24.53
C THR A 389 20.00 2.29 -24.75
N ASP A 390 19.21 1.70 -25.64
CA ASP A 390 19.37 0.37 -26.24
C ASP A 390 19.78 -0.78 -25.31
N GLN A 391 18.79 -1.46 -24.72
CA GLN A 391 18.64 -2.91 -24.94
C GLN A 391 17.15 -3.26 -25.07
N THR A 392 16.56 -2.90 -26.20
CA THR A 392 15.58 -3.80 -26.83
C THR A 392 16.31 -5.07 -27.27
N THR A 393 16.76 -5.88 -26.35
CA THR A 393 16.67 -7.31 -26.57
C THR A 393 15.31 -7.66 -26.02
N PRO A 394 14.27 -7.80 -26.88
CA PRO A 394 13.18 -8.69 -26.49
C PRO A 394 13.86 -9.95 -25.97
N VAL A 395 13.41 -10.48 -24.83
CA VAL A 395 13.75 -11.85 -24.50
C VAL A 395 13.09 -12.70 -25.57
N THR A 396 13.77 -12.86 -26.70
CA THR A 396 13.44 -13.84 -27.72
C THR A 396 13.80 -15.16 -27.09
N PHE A 397 12.83 -15.79 -26.45
CA PHE A 397 12.92 -17.19 -26.17
C PHE A 397 13.05 -17.90 -27.52
N ASP A 398 14.08 -18.73 -27.67
CA ASP A 398 14.16 -19.61 -28.82
C ASP A 398 12.87 -20.44 -28.90
N PRO A 399 12.34 -20.72 -30.10
CA PRO A 399 11.17 -21.57 -30.24
C PRO A 399 11.43 -22.90 -29.54
N ILE A 400 10.57 -23.27 -28.58
CA ILE A 400 10.69 -24.54 -27.84
C ILE A 400 10.75 -25.68 -28.85
N THR A 401 11.91 -26.31 -28.95
CA THR A 401 12.14 -27.39 -29.90
C THR A 401 11.58 -28.70 -29.37
N THR A 402 11.44 -29.69 -30.26
CA THR A 402 11.14 -31.07 -29.85
C THR A 402 12.20 -31.62 -28.89
N ALA A 403 13.46 -31.16 -29.00
CA ALA A 403 14.54 -31.56 -28.11
C ALA A 403 14.35 -30.99 -26.69
N ASP A 404 13.90 -29.74 -26.56
CA ASP A 404 13.62 -29.11 -25.25
C ASP A 404 12.46 -29.81 -24.54
N ARG A 405 11.40 -30.16 -25.28
CA ARG A 405 10.26 -30.93 -24.74
C ARG A 405 10.68 -32.33 -24.29
N ALA A 406 11.54 -32.99 -25.05
CA ALA A 406 12.08 -34.30 -24.70
C ALA A 406 13.00 -34.21 -23.46
N GLY A 407 13.87 -33.20 -23.40
CA GLY A 407 14.74 -32.94 -22.27
C GLY A 407 13.96 -32.66 -20.99
N ALA A 408 12.95 -31.79 -21.05
CA ALA A 408 12.06 -31.51 -19.93
C ALA A 408 11.32 -32.77 -19.47
N GLY A 409 10.76 -33.55 -20.40
CA GLY A 409 10.08 -34.81 -20.06
C GLY A 409 10.99 -35.84 -19.39
N ILE A 410 12.23 -35.97 -19.85
CA ILE A 410 13.24 -36.85 -19.23
C ILE A 410 13.59 -36.34 -17.83
N LEU A 411 13.81 -35.04 -17.67
CA LEU A 411 14.16 -34.45 -16.38
C LEU A 411 13.03 -34.64 -15.35
N THR A 412 11.78 -34.41 -15.77
CA THR A 412 10.60 -34.65 -14.94
C THR A 412 10.49 -36.13 -14.55
N ALA A 413 10.68 -37.05 -15.49
CA ALA A 413 10.67 -38.48 -15.20
C ALA A 413 11.79 -38.88 -14.22
N LEU A 414 13.00 -38.32 -14.38
CA LEU A 414 14.12 -38.56 -13.46
C LEU A 414 13.85 -38.02 -12.06
N VAL A 415 13.29 -36.82 -11.93
CA VAL A 415 12.91 -36.25 -10.63
C VAL A 415 11.82 -37.10 -9.97
N ILE A 416 10.82 -37.55 -10.72
CA ILE A 416 9.79 -38.46 -10.21
C ILE A 416 10.41 -39.79 -9.77
N VAL A 417 11.30 -40.37 -10.57
CA VAL A 417 11.97 -41.62 -10.22
C VAL A 417 12.85 -41.45 -8.97
N LEU A 418 13.62 -40.37 -8.86
CA LEU A 418 14.48 -40.09 -7.71
C LEU A 418 13.68 -39.79 -6.43
N THR A 419 12.54 -39.11 -6.54
CA THR A 419 11.67 -38.83 -5.39
C THR A 419 10.91 -40.07 -4.94
N VAL A 420 10.48 -40.93 -5.86
CA VAL A 420 9.81 -42.20 -5.54
C VAL A 420 10.79 -43.26 -5.05
N SER A 421 12.01 -43.32 -5.59
CA SER A 421 13.05 -44.26 -5.15
C SER A 421 13.75 -43.82 -3.86
N GLY A 422 13.80 -42.51 -3.57
CA GLY A 422 14.26 -41.98 -2.29
C GLY A 422 13.22 -42.11 -1.15
N ALA A 423 12.00 -42.52 -1.47
CA ALA A 423 10.92 -42.76 -0.51
C ALA A 423 10.75 -44.25 -0.11
N TRP A 424 11.66 -45.13 -0.56
CA TRP A 424 11.66 -46.58 -0.27
C TRP A 424 12.88 -47.03 0.53
#